data_AF-A0A165I190-F1
#
_entry.id   AF-A0A165I190-F1
#
_cell.length_a   1.000
_cell.length_b   1.000
_cell.length_c   1.000
_cell.angle_alpha   90.00
_cell.angle_beta   90.00
_cell.angle_gamma   90.00
#
_symmetry.space_group_name_H-M   'P 1'
#
loop_
_entity.id
_entity.type
_entity.pdbx_description
1 polymer ?
#
loop_
_entity_poly.entity_id
_entity_poly.type
_entity_poly.pdbx_seq_one_letter_code
_entity_poly.pdbx_strand_id
1 'polypeptide(L)'
;MSDAVYAGYGGPQAATGAAIRASRDRTRDISTGRLLDAAPSIRSTWTISATMDSSAMHQYSQRWINKSAVPVKLFLAHIVPENAGELPPHGFELCPGQEWTLSWSYAPSSNSDRTTGGYLRWWSCPSRTGLMGSGTTFGIKLEEHFPKYPGEQSDSLRISTYNGSPTGNPMSFTDVTGQFANSQYQFRVPSDVDGFNILVTRLPPEFDNGNRRRIKLLIEIA
;
A
#
# COMPACT_ATOMS: atom_id res chain seq x y z
N MET A 1 25.29 -50.47 -17.64
CA MET A 1 25.91 -51.16 -16.49
C MET A 1 26.48 -50.10 -15.57
N SER A 2 25.68 -49.65 -14.60
CA SER A 2 26.13 -48.97 -13.38
C SER A 2 25.01 -49.09 -12.37
N ASP A 3 25.25 -49.89 -11.33
CA ASP A 3 24.42 -50.02 -10.15
C ASP A 3 24.44 -48.74 -9.31
N ALA A 4 23.33 -48.45 -8.63
CA ALA A 4 23.26 -48.49 -7.16
C ALA A 4 21.95 -47.87 -6.66
N VAL A 5 21.11 -48.75 -6.11
CA VAL A 5 19.98 -48.48 -5.23
C VAL A 5 20.53 -48.33 -3.80
N TYR A 6 20.09 -47.32 -3.04
CA TYR A 6 19.66 -47.40 -1.62
C TYR A 6 19.47 -45.99 -1.03
N ALA A 7 18.25 -45.68 -0.59
CA ALA A 7 18.02 -44.70 0.48
C ALA A 7 16.83 -45.19 1.30
N GLY A 8 17.09 -45.42 2.59
CA GLY A 8 16.22 -46.13 3.52
C GLY A 8 15.11 -45.29 4.15
N TYR A 9 14.20 -46.07 4.73
CA TYR A 9 13.07 -45.68 5.59
C TYR A 9 13.47 -44.92 6.86
N GLY A 10 12.56 -44.06 7.33
CA GLY A 10 12.50 -43.58 8.72
C GLY A 10 11.47 -42.46 8.92
N GLY A 11 10.22 -42.78 9.30
CA GLY A 11 9.28 -41.84 9.93
C GLY A 11 9.52 -41.73 11.44
N PRO A 12 8.50 -41.42 12.28
CA PRO A 12 7.75 -40.15 12.40
C PRO A 12 7.82 -39.56 13.85
N GLN A 13 7.07 -38.46 14.11
CA GLN A 13 6.75 -37.83 15.42
C GLN A 13 7.87 -36.96 16.04
N ALA A 14 7.65 -35.88 16.81
CA ALA A 14 6.50 -35.40 17.57
C ALA A 14 6.56 -33.87 17.76
N ALA A 15 5.42 -33.26 18.07
CA ALA A 15 5.30 -31.91 18.60
C ALA A 15 5.79 -31.81 20.05
N THR A 16 6.44 -30.71 20.43
CA THR A 16 6.50 -30.22 21.81
C THR A 16 6.60 -28.71 21.86
N GLY A 17 5.77 -28.12 22.72
CA GLY A 17 5.54 -26.68 22.84
C GLY A 17 6.68 -25.92 23.50
N ALA A 18 6.90 -24.69 23.03
CA ALA A 18 7.74 -23.71 23.70
C ALA A 18 6.93 -22.97 24.79
N ALA A 19 7.19 -23.30 26.05
CA ALA A 19 6.78 -22.50 27.19
C ALA A 19 7.78 -21.33 27.38
N ILE A 20 7.35 -20.10 27.13
CA ILE A 20 8.15 -18.91 27.43
C ILE A 20 8.02 -18.61 28.94
N ARG A 21 9.09 -18.86 29.69
CA ARG A 21 9.26 -18.37 31.07
C ARG A 21 9.63 -16.88 31.02
N ALA A 22 8.77 -16.01 31.53
CA ALA A 22 9.15 -14.63 31.84
C ALA A 22 9.99 -14.61 33.13
N SER A 23 11.24 -14.18 33.05
CA SER A 23 12.05 -13.84 34.22
C SER A 23 11.54 -12.53 34.84
N ARG A 24 11.32 -12.52 36.15
CA ARG A 24 11.02 -11.30 36.91
C ARG A 24 12.32 -10.79 37.51
N ASP A 25 12.88 -9.73 36.94
CA ASP A 25 13.84 -8.90 37.65
C ASP A 25 13.13 -8.17 38.80
N ARG A 26 13.66 -8.32 40.01
CA ARG A 26 13.17 -7.62 41.21
C ARG A 26 14.23 -6.65 41.69
N THR A 27 13.95 -5.35 41.59
CA THR A 27 14.69 -4.32 42.29
C THR A 27 14.04 -4.12 43.66
N ARG A 28 14.80 -4.28 44.76
CA ARG A 28 14.36 -3.99 46.13
C ARG A 28 14.80 -2.59 46.52
N ASP A 29 13.88 -1.78 47.04
CA ASP A 29 14.20 -0.56 47.79
C ASP A 29 14.44 -0.92 49.27
N ILE A 30 15.54 -0.44 49.85
CA ILE A 30 16.16 -0.97 51.09
C ILE A 30 15.69 -0.21 52.34
N SER A 31 14.83 0.81 52.22
CA SER A 31 14.53 1.70 53.35
C SER A 31 13.27 1.40 54.17
N THR A 32 12.35 0.53 53.72
CA THR A 32 11.04 0.36 54.40
C THR A 32 10.51 -1.07 54.55
N GLY A 33 11.19 -2.08 54.01
CA GLY A 33 10.82 -3.50 54.21
C GLY A 33 9.41 -3.90 53.72
N ARG A 34 8.68 -3.02 53.04
CA ARG A 34 7.36 -3.29 52.44
C ARG A 34 7.51 -3.58 50.96
N LEU A 35 6.91 -4.70 50.52
CA LEU A 35 6.67 -4.96 49.10
C LEU A 35 5.71 -3.87 48.59
N LEU A 36 6.20 -2.99 47.73
CA LEU A 36 5.32 -2.15 46.92
C LEU A 36 4.67 -3.08 45.90
N ASP A 37 3.35 -3.28 46.04
CA ASP A 37 2.54 -3.88 44.99
C ASP A 37 2.64 -2.97 43.77
N ALA A 38 3.50 -3.35 42.82
CA ALA A 38 3.56 -2.72 41.52
C ALA A 38 2.17 -2.85 40.90
N ALA A 39 1.48 -1.71 40.75
CA ALA A 39 0.20 -1.65 40.07
C ALA A 39 0.31 -2.38 38.72
N PRO A 40 -0.59 -3.32 38.40
CA PRO A 40 -0.52 -4.00 37.12
C PRO A 40 -0.78 -2.97 36.03
N SER A 41 0.28 -2.57 35.30
CA SER A 41 0.11 -1.89 34.03
C SER A 41 -0.53 -2.88 33.08
N ILE A 42 -1.86 -2.87 33.00
CA ILE A 42 -2.61 -3.63 32.00
C ILE A 42 -2.27 -3.01 30.65
N ARG A 43 -1.14 -3.42 30.06
CA ARG A 43 -0.94 -3.35 28.62
C ARG A 43 -1.77 -4.47 28.04
N SER A 44 -3.06 -4.21 27.86
CA SER A 44 -3.94 -5.02 27.03
C SER A 44 -3.32 -5.08 25.63
N THR A 45 -2.59 -6.17 25.40
CA THR A 45 -2.02 -6.50 24.10
C THR A 45 -3.17 -7.13 23.34
N TRP A 46 -3.84 -6.33 22.50
CA TRP A 46 -4.89 -6.84 21.62
C TRP A 46 -4.22 -7.65 20.52
N THR A 47 -4.07 -8.96 20.73
CA THR A 47 -3.75 -9.88 19.65
C THR A 47 -5.04 -10.08 18.85
N ILE A 48 -5.24 -9.26 17.82
CA ILE A 48 -6.33 -9.46 16.87
C ILE A 48 -5.94 -10.62 15.97
N SER A 49 -6.30 -11.83 16.39
CA SER A 49 -6.27 -13.02 15.52
C SER A 49 -7.51 -12.98 14.62
N ALA A 50 -7.58 -12.01 13.71
CA ALA A 50 -8.56 -12.03 12.65
C ALA A 50 -8.19 -13.17 11.71
N THR A 51 -8.93 -14.27 11.76
CA THR A 51 -8.97 -15.25 10.68
C THR A 51 -9.53 -14.48 9.47
N MET A 52 -8.65 -13.95 8.63
CA MET A 52 -9.06 -13.26 7.41
C MET A 52 -9.79 -14.29 6.55
N ASP A 53 -11.11 -14.18 6.50
CA ASP A 53 -11.91 -14.84 5.48
C ASP A 53 -11.39 -14.33 4.13
N SER A 54 -10.74 -15.21 3.37
CA SER A 54 -10.14 -14.88 2.07
C SER A 54 -11.16 -14.51 1.00
N SER A 55 -12.45 -14.50 1.34
CA SER A 55 -13.56 -14.00 0.50
C SER A 55 -13.97 -12.55 0.81
N ALA A 56 -13.42 -11.91 1.84
CA ALA A 56 -13.79 -10.56 2.22
C ALA A 56 -13.45 -9.54 1.12
N MET A 57 -14.43 -8.74 0.71
CA MET A 57 -14.23 -7.70 -0.31
C MET A 57 -13.32 -6.59 0.22
N HIS A 58 -12.20 -6.35 -0.46
CA HIS A 58 -11.30 -5.23 -0.20
C HIS A 58 -11.76 -4.01 -0.99
N GLN A 59 -11.62 -2.83 -0.38
CA GLN A 59 -11.96 -1.56 -1.02
C GLN A 59 -10.72 -0.67 -1.08
N TYR A 60 -10.52 -0.01 -2.21
CA TYR A 60 -9.37 0.84 -2.47
C TYR A 60 -9.84 2.21 -2.93
N SER A 61 -9.16 3.26 -2.48
CA SER A 61 -9.38 4.59 -3.01
C SER A 61 -8.10 5.43 -3.03
N GLN A 62 -7.94 6.25 -4.06
CA GLN A 62 -6.96 7.32 -4.15
C GLN A 62 -7.70 8.64 -4.31
N ARG A 63 -7.64 9.51 -3.29
CA ARG A 63 -8.17 10.87 -3.37
C ARG A 63 -7.04 11.81 -3.76
N TRP A 64 -7.19 12.47 -4.90
CA TRP A 64 -6.25 13.44 -5.43
C TRP A 64 -6.78 14.84 -5.19
N ILE A 65 -5.96 15.75 -4.66
CA ILE A 65 -6.29 17.15 -4.42
C ILE A 65 -5.21 18.02 -5.07
N ASN A 66 -5.62 18.95 -5.92
CA ASN A 66 -4.70 19.94 -6.46
C ASN A 66 -4.68 21.21 -5.59
N LYS A 67 -3.63 21.37 -4.80
CA LYS A 67 -3.35 22.55 -3.97
C LYS A 67 -2.38 23.54 -4.64
N SER A 68 -1.84 23.18 -5.80
CA SER A 68 -0.95 24.06 -6.56
C SER A 68 -1.74 25.21 -7.21
N ALA A 69 -1.02 26.20 -7.73
CA ALA A 69 -1.61 27.34 -8.41
C ALA A 69 -2.05 27.06 -9.86
N VAL A 70 -1.71 25.89 -10.42
CA VAL A 70 -1.92 25.56 -11.83
C VAL A 70 -2.67 24.24 -12.02
N PRO A 71 -3.46 24.08 -13.09
CA PRO A 71 -4.11 22.81 -13.37
C PRO A 71 -3.09 21.74 -13.78
N VAL A 72 -3.38 20.48 -13.44
CA VAL A 72 -2.64 19.32 -13.95
C VAL A 72 -3.55 18.50 -14.86
N LYS A 73 -3.01 18.06 -16.00
CA LYS A 73 -3.80 17.37 -17.03
C LYS A 73 -3.66 15.87 -16.94
N LEU A 74 -4.77 15.15 -16.98
CA LEU A 74 -4.77 13.69 -16.98
C LEU A 74 -4.00 13.19 -18.20
N PHE A 75 -3.01 12.35 -17.95
CA PHE A 75 -2.25 11.66 -18.99
C PHE A 75 -2.79 10.25 -19.21
N LEU A 76 -2.89 9.46 -18.14
CA LEU A 76 -3.30 8.07 -18.20
C LEU A 76 -3.99 7.67 -16.90
N ALA A 77 -5.08 6.92 -17.02
CA ALA A 77 -5.80 6.34 -15.90
C ALA A 77 -6.06 4.87 -16.19
N HIS A 78 -6.02 4.02 -15.17
CA HIS A 78 -6.35 2.62 -15.31
C HIS A 78 -6.72 1.99 -13.97
N ILE A 79 -7.61 1.00 -14.00
CA ILE A 79 -7.97 0.15 -12.85
C ILE A 79 -8.00 -1.31 -13.31
N VAL A 80 -7.56 -2.20 -12.42
CA VAL A 80 -7.67 -3.66 -12.52
C VAL A 80 -8.44 -4.18 -11.29
N PRO A 81 -9.55 -4.91 -11.47
CA PRO A 81 -10.10 -5.41 -12.73
C PRO A 81 -10.72 -4.30 -13.60
N GLU A 82 -10.80 -4.55 -14.91
CA GLU A 82 -11.43 -3.63 -15.87
C GLU A 82 -12.88 -3.31 -15.44
N ASN A 83 -13.31 -2.06 -15.66
CA ASN A 83 -14.62 -1.52 -15.27
C ASN A 83 -14.87 -1.35 -13.76
N ALA A 84 -13.86 -1.54 -12.91
CA ALA A 84 -14.03 -1.18 -11.51
C ALA A 84 -13.92 0.35 -11.34
N GLY A 85 -14.98 1.00 -10.86
CA GLY A 85 -15.03 2.45 -10.63
C GLY A 85 -15.08 3.32 -11.89
N GLU A 86 -15.30 4.62 -11.70
CA GLU A 86 -15.27 5.61 -12.77
C GLU A 86 -13.84 6.16 -12.95
N LEU A 87 -13.37 6.21 -14.20
CA LEU A 87 -12.12 6.87 -14.57
C LEU A 87 -12.42 8.31 -15.01
N PRO A 88 -11.55 9.29 -14.70
CA PRO A 88 -11.74 10.64 -15.21
C PRO A 88 -11.72 10.63 -16.75
N PRO A 89 -12.55 11.47 -17.40
CA PRO A 89 -12.69 11.46 -18.85
C PRO A 89 -11.39 11.87 -19.57
N HIS A 90 -11.28 11.54 -20.85
CA HIS A 90 -10.16 11.99 -21.67
C HIS A 90 -10.06 13.52 -21.67
N GLY A 91 -8.84 14.02 -21.47
CA GLY A 91 -8.57 15.45 -21.43
C GLY A 91 -8.97 16.14 -20.12
N PHE A 92 -9.39 15.39 -19.10
CA PHE A 92 -9.68 15.92 -17.77
C PHE A 92 -8.48 16.69 -17.20
N GLU A 93 -8.76 17.84 -16.60
CA GLU A 93 -7.78 18.68 -15.90
C GLU A 93 -8.24 18.84 -14.46
N LEU A 94 -7.37 18.52 -13.52
CA LEU A 94 -7.61 18.74 -12.10
C LEU A 94 -7.18 20.17 -11.77
N CYS A 95 -8.14 21.10 -11.71
CA CYS A 95 -7.87 22.51 -11.48
C CYS A 95 -7.48 22.81 -10.02
N PRO A 96 -6.85 23.97 -9.73
CA PRO A 96 -6.57 24.41 -8.37
C PRO A 96 -7.81 24.35 -7.46
N GLY A 97 -7.65 23.77 -6.27
CA GLY A 97 -8.71 23.56 -5.28
C GLY A 97 -9.66 22.40 -5.58
N GLN A 98 -9.54 21.72 -6.73
CA GLN A 98 -10.37 20.57 -7.06
C GLN A 98 -9.81 19.26 -6.54
N GLU A 99 -10.69 18.27 -6.47
CA GLU A 99 -10.37 16.92 -6.10
C GLU A 99 -10.98 15.88 -7.04
N TRP A 100 -10.32 14.73 -7.13
CA TRP A 100 -10.84 13.55 -7.83
C TRP A 100 -10.56 12.30 -7.01
N THR A 101 -11.51 11.37 -6.96
CA THR A 101 -11.32 10.10 -6.25
C THR A 101 -11.39 8.93 -7.21
N LEU A 102 -10.27 8.21 -7.35
CA LEU A 102 -10.23 6.91 -8.00
C LEU A 102 -10.60 5.84 -6.97
N SER A 103 -11.61 5.01 -7.23
CA SER A 103 -12.05 3.96 -6.28
C SER A 103 -12.33 2.65 -6.98
N TRP A 104 -11.99 1.53 -6.34
CA TRP A 104 -12.36 0.20 -6.81
C TRP A 104 -12.53 -0.76 -5.64
N SER A 105 -13.19 -1.88 -5.90
CA SER A 105 -13.34 -2.97 -4.93
C SER A 105 -12.89 -4.26 -5.59
N TYR A 106 -12.33 -5.15 -4.78
CA TYR A 106 -11.83 -6.42 -5.25
C TYR A 106 -12.12 -7.50 -4.23
N ALA A 107 -12.78 -8.57 -4.68
CA ALA A 107 -12.96 -9.78 -3.91
C ALA A 107 -11.96 -10.83 -4.43
N PRO A 108 -10.95 -11.21 -3.65
CA PRO A 108 -10.02 -12.25 -4.07
C PRO A 108 -10.77 -13.57 -4.28
N SER A 109 -10.61 -14.18 -5.45
CA SER A 109 -11.13 -15.52 -5.73
C SER A 109 -10.10 -16.57 -5.32
N SER A 110 -10.52 -17.65 -4.67
CA SER A 110 -9.64 -18.69 -4.08
C SER A 110 -8.76 -19.49 -5.05
N ASN A 111 -8.84 -19.27 -6.37
CA ASN A 111 -8.34 -20.24 -7.36
C ASN A 111 -7.28 -19.70 -8.33
N SER A 112 -6.72 -18.51 -8.11
CA SER A 112 -5.69 -17.96 -9.00
C SER A 112 -4.91 -16.83 -8.36
N ASP A 113 -3.62 -16.77 -8.64
CA ASP A 113 -2.80 -15.57 -8.40
C ASP A 113 -3.41 -14.40 -9.16
N ARG A 114 -3.72 -13.33 -8.43
CA ARG A 114 -4.32 -12.14 -9.05
C ARG A 114 -3.78 -10.87 -8.45
N THR A 115 -3.78 -9.84 -9.27
CA THR A 115 -3.39 -8.49 -8.87
C THR A 115 -4.57 -7.57 -9.08
N THR A 116 -4.88 -6.75 -8.08
CA THR A 116 -5.73 -5.58 -8.24
C THR A 116 -4.87 -4.33 -8.19
N GLY A 117 -5.33 -3.27 -8.83
CA GLY A 117 -4.67 -1.99 -8.67
C GLY A 117 -5.32 -0.87 -9.45
N GLY A 118 -4.93 0.35 -9.12
CA GLY A 118 -5.40 1.55 -9.78
C GLY A 118 -4.32 2.62 -9.79
N TYR A 119 -4.30 3.41 -10.85
CA TYR A 119 -3.41 4.57 -10.93
C TYR A 119 -4.00 5.70 -11.77
N LEU A 120 -3.60 6.93 -11.41
CA LEU A 120 -3.69 8.11 -12.24
C LEU A 120 -2.28 8.64 -12.51
N ARG A 121 -2.06 9.11 -13.74
CA ARG A 121 -0.87 9.86 -14.16
C ARG A 121 -1.28 11.21 -14.71
N TRP A 122 -0.53 12.21 -14.32
CA TRP A 122 -0.76 13.61 -14.64
C TRP A 122 0.44 14.20 -15.35
N TRP A 123 0.17 15.18 -16.21
CA TRP A 123 1.14 16.12 -16.71
C TRP A 123 1.35 17.23 -15.69
N SER A 124 2.61 17.48 -15.34
CA SER A 124 3.01 18.63 -14.52
C SER A 124 2.87 19.94 -15.29
N CYS A 125 3.20 19.93 -16.57
CA CYS A 125 3.00 21.04 -17.50
C CYS A 125 2.62 20.42 -18.85
N PRO A 126 1.35 20.47 -19.29
CA PRO A 126 0.99 19.98 -20.60
C PRO A 126 1.78 20.78 -21.64
N SER A 127 2.50 20.06 -22.50
CA SER A 127 3.46 20.56 -23.49
C SER A 127 3.32 22.02 -23.91
N ARG A 128 4.44 22.74 -23.94
CA ARG A 128 4.55 24.02 -24.65
C ARG A 128 3.95 23.87 -26.04
N THR A 129 3.24 24.90 -26.50
CA THR A 129 2.64 24.95 -27.84
C THR A 129 3.68 24.51 -28.89
N GLY A 130 3.40 23.40 -29.58
CA GLY A 130 4.25 22.86 -30.65
C GLY A 130 5.21 21.71 -30.27
N LEU A 131 5.25 21.26 -29.01
CA LEU A 131 6.13 20.14 -28.59
C LEU A 131 5.36 19.02 -27.89
N MET A 132 4.63 18.19 -28.64
CA MET A 132 4.03 16.97 -28.07
C MET A 132 5.11 16.14 -27.37
N GLY A 133 4.87 15.74 -26.12
CA GLY A 133 5.87 14.99 -25.33
C GLY A 133 6.83 15.86 -24.52
N SER A 134 6.76 17.20 -24.61
CA SER A 134 7.46 18.09 -23.66
C SER A 134 6.70 18.14 -22.34
N GLY A 135 7.39 17.90 -21.23
CA GLY A 135 6.82 17.93 -19.88
C GLY A 135 7.15 16.69 -19.06
N THR A 136 6.99 16.81 -17.75
CA THR A 136 7.16 15.68 -16.82
C THR A 136 5.79 15.10 -16.53
N THR A 137 5.68 13.78 -16.58
CA THR A 137 4.51 13.08 -16.07
C THR A 137 4.83 12.47 -14.71
N PHE A 138 3.83 12.48 -13.84
CA PHE A 138 3.94 11.87 -12.52
C PHE A 138 2.67 11.10 -12.19
N GLY A 139 2.75 10.12 -11.31
CA GLY A 139 1.58 9.34 -10.93
C GLY A 139 1.83 8.42 -9.74
N ILE A 140 0.74 7.94 -9.17
CA ILE A 140 0.74 7.01 -8.04
C ILE A 140 -0.05 5.78 -8.43
N LYS A 141 0.56 4.61 -8.28
CA LYS A 141 -0.06 3.30 -8.44
C LYS A 141 -0.19 2.64 -7.08
N LEU A 142 -1.39 2.15 -6.80
CA LEU A 142 -1.69 1.30 -5.66
C LEU A 142 -2.04 -0.08 -6.21
N GLU A 143 -1.31 -1.11 -5.78
CA GLU A 143 -1.55 -2.48 -6.19
C GLU A 143 -1.46 -3.45 -5.00
N GLU A 144 -2.21 -4.54 -5.07
CA GLU A 144 -2.12 -5.62 -4.08
C GLU A 144 -2.14 -6.95 -4.84
N HIS A 145 -1.23 -7.84 -4.47
CA HIS A 145 -1.14 -9.18 -5.04
C HIS A 145 -1.75 -10.18 -4.07
N PHE A 146 -2.66 -10.99 -4.59
CA PHE A 146 -3.35 -12.04 -3.86
C PHE A 146 -2.78 -13.39 -4.28
N PRO A 147 -2.14 -14.12 -3.36
CA PRO A 147 -1.55 -15.40 -3.65
C PRO A 147 -2.64 -16.45 -3.83
N LYS A 148 -2.38 -17.42 -4.69
CA LYS A 148 -3.32 -18.50 -5.01
C LYS A 148 -3.61 -19.43 -3.84
N TYR A 149 -2.63 -19.66 -2.95
CA TYR A 149 -2.75 -20.69 -1.92
C TYR A 149 -2.90 -20.09 -0.51
N PRO A 150 -3.84 -20.59 0.32
CA PRO A 150 -3.95 -20.21 1.73
C PRO A 150 -2.65 -20.53 2.48
N GLY A 151 -2.03 -19.53 3.10
CA GLY A 151 -0.78 -19.67 3.85
C GLY A 151 0.44 -19.11 3.11
N GLU A 152 0.33 -18.80 1.82
CA GLU A 152 1.31 -17.92 1.17
C GLU A 152 1.08 -16.49 1.64
N GLN A 153 2.17 -15.80 1.96
CA GLN A 153 2.11 -14.42 2.36
C GLN A 153 1.77 -13.59 1.12
N SER A 154 0.61 -12.92 1.12
CA SER A 154 0.28 -11.94 0.10
C SER A 154 1.41 -10.91 0.03
N ASP A 155 1.91 -10.63 -1.19
CA ASP A 155 2.82 -9.50 -1.34
C ASP A 155 2.08 -8.28 -0.82
N SER A 156 2.67 -7.68 0.20
CA SER A 156 2.12 -6.55 0.91
C SER A 156 1.71 -5.47 -0.08
N LEU A 157 0.55 -4.85 0.17
CA LEU A 157 0.09 -3.63 -0.49
C LEU A 157 1.27 -2.77 -0.99
N ARG A 158 1.38 -2.65 -2.31
CA ARG A 158 2.48 -1.94 -2.95
C ARG A 158 2.00 -0.58 -3.44
N ILE A 159 2.73 0.45 -3.01
CA ILE A 159 2.56 1.83 -3.46
C ILE A 159 3.77 2.17 -4.30
N SER A 160 3.54 2.49 -5.57
CA SER A 160 4.61 2.84 -6.49
C SER A 160 4.38 4.21 -7.10
N THR A 161 5.45 4.96 -7.35
CA THR A 161 5.38 6.29 -7.98
C THR A 161 5.98 6.27 -9.37
N TYR A 162 5.51 7.19 -10.20
CA TYR A 162 6.09 7.49 -11.49
C TYR A 162 6.48 8.97 -11.49
N ASN A 163 7.65 9.28 -12.02
CA ASN A 163 8.12 10.65 -12.22
C ASN A 163 9.11 10.64 -13.40
N GLY A 164 8.68 11.06 -14.58
CA GLY A 164 9.49 10.91 -15.79
C GLY A 164 8.81 11.36 -17.07
N SER A 165 9.45 11.04 -18.21
CA SER A 165 8.96 11.46 -19.53
C SER A 165 7.62 10.80 -19.88
N PRO A 166 6.67 11.51 -20.48
CA PRO A 166 5.45 10.92 -21.06
C PRO A 166 5.69 9.80 -22.06
N THR A 167 6.82 9.82 -22.77
CA THR A 167 7.23 8.79 -23.73
C THR A 167 8.05 7.68 -23.07
N GLY A 168 8.28 7.77 -21.76
CA GLY A 168 8.95 6.73 -20.99
C GLY A 168 8.13 5.45 -20.90
N ASN A 169 8.74 4.40 -20.38
CA ASN A 169 8.07 3.11 -20.23
C ASN A 169 6.80 3.28 -19.36
N PRO A 170 5.60 2.96 -19.86
CA PRO A 170 4.37 3.08 -19.08
C PRO A 170 4.32 2.12 -17.87
N MET A 171 5.27 1.21 -17.74
CA MET A 171 5.37 0.27 -16.62
C MET A 171 6.48 0.60 -15.62
N SER A 172 7.29 1.65 -15.83
CA SER A 172 8.44 1.98 -14.97
C SER A 172 8.06 2.71 -13.67
N PHE A 173 7.08 2.18 -12.94
CA PHE A 173 6.79 2.64 -11.59
C PHE A 173 7.87 2.17 -10.61
N THR A 174 8.28 3.04 -9.70
CA THR A 174 9.24 2.75 -8.62
C THR A 174 8.49 2.40 -7.35
N ASP A 175 8.79 1.26 -6.73
CA ASP A 175 8.21 0.88 -5.44
C ASP A 175 8.72 1.81 -4.33
N VAL A 176 7.79 2.45 -3.62
CA VAL A 176 8.08 3.35 -2.50
C VAL A 176 7.45 2.88 -1.19
N THR A 177 6.89 1.68 -1.15
CA THR A 177 6.12 1.16 -0.01
C THR A 177 6.89 1.24 1.30
N GLY A 178 8.18 0.89 1.28
CA GLY A 178 9.07 0.95 2.44
C GLY A 178 9.60 2.35 2.79
N GLN A 179 9.29 3.37 1.99
CA GLN A 179 9.80 4.74 2.16
C GLN A 179 8.82 5.67 2.91
N PHE A 180 7.66 5.16 3.32
CA PHE A 180 6.67 5.95 4.07
C PHE A 180 7.14 6.18 5.51
N ALA A 181 7.46 7.44 5.85
CA ALA A 181 7.71 7.87 7.21
C ALA A 181 6.43 8.42 7.83
N ASN A 182 6.00 7.92 8.99
CA ASN A 182 4.75 8.34 9.65
C ASN A 182 3.51 8.28 8.72
N SER A 183 3.43 7.25 7.88
CA SER A 183 2.37 7.09 6.86
C SER A 183 2.37 8.14 5.75
N GLN A 184 3.48 8.86 5.56
CA GLN A 184 3.64 9.85 4.51
C GLN A 184 4.87 9.57 3.64
N TYR A 185 4.74 9.87 2.35
CA TYR A 185 5.84 9.84 1.39
C TYR A 185 5.74 11.08 0.51
N GLN A 186 6.88 11.73 0.24
CA GLN A 186 6.93 12.92 -0.59
C GLN A 186 8.00 12.80 -1.67
N PHE A 187 7.73 13.37 -2.83
CA PHE A 187 8.69 13.51 -3.91
C PHE A 187 8.43 14.77 -4.71
N ARG A 188 9.48 15.28 -5.36
CA ARG A 188 9.42 16.48 -6.18
C ARG A 188 9.34 16.13 -7.65
N VAL A 189 8.41 16.75 -8.36
CA VAL A 189 8.24 16.65 -9.80
C VAL A 189 8.83 17.90 -10.44
N PRO A 190 9.90 17.80 -11.23
CA PRO A 190 10.46 18.95 -11.93
C PRO A 190 9.46 19.50 -12.96
N SER A 191 9.35 20.82 -13.01
CA SER A 191 8.58 21.58 -13.98
C SER A 191 9.30 22.91 -14.23
N ASP A 192 9.04 23.52 -15.39
CA ASP A 192 9.58 24.82 -15.77
C ASP A 192 9.08 25.97 -14.87
N VAL A 193 7.99 25.74 -14.12
CA VAL A 193 7.26 26.74 -13.33
C VAL A 193 7.35 26.42 -11.83
N ASP A 194 8.56 26.17 -11.32
CA ASP A 194 8.90 25.84 -9.91
C ASP A 194 8.75 24.38 -9.45
N GLY A 195 8.13 23.53 -10.28
CA GLY A 195 7.92 22.11 -9.97
C GLY A 195 6.76 21.88 -8.99
N PHE A 196 6.42 20.62 -8.77
CA PHE A 196 5.36 20.22 -7.83
C PHE A 196 5.96 19.40 -6.69
N ASN A 197 5.46 19.61 -5.48
CA ASN A 197 5.67 18.72 -4.36
C ASN A 197 4.45 17.81 -4.24
N ILE A 198 4.68 16.50 -4.37
CA ILE A 198 3.61 15.52 -4.25
C ILE A 198 3.71 14.88 -2.87
N LEU A 199 2.68 15.05 -2.05
CA LEU A 199 2.55 14.40 -0.75
C LEU A 199 1.55 13.25 -0.85
N VAL A 200 2.01 12.04 -0.55
CA VAL A 200 1.19 10.83 -0.50
C VAL A 200 1.03 10.44 0.96
N THR A 201 -0.20 10.46 1.46
CA THR A 201 -0.55 10.04 2.81
C THR A 201 -1.34 8.74 2.75
N ARG A 202 -0.83 7.69 3.40
CA ARG A 202 -1.57 6.45 3.65
C ARG A 202 -2.47 6.66 4.85
N LEU A 203 -3.79 6.63 4.64
CA LEU A 203 -4.73 6.74 5.75
C LEU A 203 -4.82 5.41 6.51
N PRO A 204 -5.13 5.45 7.82
CA PRO A 204 -5.32 4.24 8.61
C PRO A 204 -6.36 3.32 7.95
N PRO A 205 -6.15 1.98 7.99
CA PRO A 205 -7.15 1.06 7.50
C PRO A 205 -8.43 1.18 8.32
N GLU A 206 -9.56 1.28 7.64
CA GLU A 206 -10.88 1.18 8.25
C GLU A 206 -11.42 -0.23 7.99
N PHE A 207 -12.02 -0.82 9.01
CA PHE A 207 -12.81 -2.04 8.88
C PHE A 207 -14.27 -1.66 9.10
N ASP A 208 -15.16 -2.02 8.17
CA ASP A 208 -16.60 -1.90 8.43
C ASP A 208 -17.13 -3.12 9.20
N ASN A 209 -18.40 -3.04 9.64
CA ASN A 209 -19.07 -4.09 10.41
C ASN A 209 -19.13 -5.46 9.69
N GLY A 210 -18.70 -5.54 8.42
CA GLY A 210 -18.55 -6.77 7.64
C GLY A 210 -17.10 -7.21 7.43
N ASN A 211 -16.15 -6.73 8.25
CA ASN A 211 -14.70 -6.99 8.12
C ASN A 211 -14.09 -6.57 6.77
N ARG A 212 -14.73 -5.67 6.01
CA ARG A 212 -14.15 -5.19 4.75
C ARG A 212 -12.99 -4.27 5.03
N ARG A 213 -11.81 -4.63 4.53
CA ARG A 213 -10.61 -3.81 4.63
C ARG A 213 -10.68 -2.67 3.63
N ARG A 214 -10.61 -1.42 4.12
CA ARG A 214 -10.51 -0.22 3.28
C ARG A 214 -9.10 0.32 3.28
N ILE A 215 -8.53 0.45 2.08
CA ILE A 215 -7.20 1.01 1.86
C ILE A 215 -7.36 2.34 1.15
N LYS A 216 -6.86 3.41 1.75
CA LYS A 216 -7.04 4.76 1.22
C LYS A 216 -5.72 5.50 1.14
N LEU A 217 -5.49 6.16 0.02
CA LEU A 217 -4.43 7.15 -0.17
C LEU A 217 -5.04 8.53 -0.34
N LEU A 218 -4.44 9.52 0.31
CA LEU A 218 -4.62 10.93 0.02
C LEU A 218 -3.37 11.42 -0.72
N ILE A 219 -3.56 12.03 -1.89
CA ILE A 219 -2.49 12.57 -2.72
C ILE A 219 -2.72 14.06 -2.88
N GLU A 220 -1.76 14.86 -2.46
CA GLU A 220 -1.80 16.32 -2.53
C GLU A 220 -0.73 16.81 -3.50
N ILE A 221 -1.13 17.62 -4.47
CA ILE A 221 -0.27 18.25 -5.46
C ILE A 221 -0.08 19.71 -5.03
N ALA A 222 1.11 20.10 -4.60
CA ALA A 222 1.41 21.44 -4.10
C ALA A 222 2.46 22.15 -4.96
#